data_AF-A0A6M1DKA3-F1
#
_entry.id   AF-A0A6M1DKA3-F1
#
_cell.length_a   1.000
_cell.length_b   1.000
_cell.length_c   1.000
_cell.angle_alpha   90.00
_cell.angle_beta   90.00
_cell.angle_gamma   90.00
#
_symmetry.space_group_name_H-M   'P 1'
#
loop_
_entity.id
_entity.type
_entity.pdbx_description
1 polymer ?
#
loop_
_entity_poly.entity_id
_entity_poly.type
_entity_poly.pdbx_seq_one_letter_code
_entity_poly.pdbx_strand_id
1 'polypeptide(L)'
;FATYLVDLSGASREMTEGFSAIFAAVVLLGVGMWMHQKSLAGRWQAYVKQKLSSALNKRSAIMLFVLSFVTVYREVFETVLFYAALWSEGNGIYLLAGLGSGIAILAIIAVVLLRSSARLPFRQFFAFSSALVAVLAVVLIGKGVAALQKVGFLHITPISM
;
A
#
# COMPACT_ATOMS: atom_id res chain seq x y z
N PHE A 1 34.29 -13.43 -16.99
CA PHE A 1 33.90 -12.00 -16.97
C PHE A 1 32.38 -11.79 -16.95
N ALA A 2 31.57 -12.58 -17.67
CA ALA A 2 30.10 -12.48 -17.60
C ALA A 2 29.52 -12.84 -16.21
N THR A 3 30.05 -13.87 -15.53
CA THR A 3 29.56 -14.32 -14.22
C THR A 3 29.74 -13.27 -13.12
N TYR A 4 30.89 -12.57 -13.08
CA TYR A 4 31.13 -11.49 -12.10
C TYR A 4 30.24 -10.26 -12.33
N LEU A 5 29.92 -9.93 -13.58
CA LEU A 5 28.99 -8.84 -13.91
C LEU A 5 27.55 -9.20 -13.54
N VAL A 6 27.14 -10.46 -13.71
CA VAL A 6 25.82 -10.95 -13.30
C VAL A 6 25.70 -11.05 -11.78
N ASP A 7 26.75 -11.48 -11.06
CA ASP A 7 26.75 -11.52 -9.60
C ASP A 7 26.78 -10.12 -8.97
N LEU A 8 27.59 -9.18 -9.49
CA LEU A 8 27.57 -7.79 -9.03
C LEU A 8 26.22 -7.12 -9.32
N SER A 9 25.63 -7.39 -10.49
CA SER A 9 24.32 -6.86 -10.86
C SER A 9 23.20 -7.46 -10.01
N GLY A 10 23.25 -8.76 -9.73
CA GLY A 10 22.32 -9.48 -8.86
C GLY A 10 22.40 -8.99 -7.41
N ALA A 11 23.60 -8.96 -6.82
CA ALA A 11 23.83 -8.49 -5.45
C ALA A 11 23.45 -7.01 -5.28
N SER A 12 23.78 -6.15 -6.24
CA SER A 12 23.41 -4.72 -6.18
C SER A 12 21.89 -4.52 -6.30
N ARG A 13 21.22 -5.34 -7.11
CA ARG A 13 19.76 -5.32 -7.27
C ARG A 13 19.06 -5.82 -6.01
N GLU A 14 19.47 -6.96 -5.47
CA GLU A 14 18.89 -7.51 -4.23
C GLU A 14 19.15 -6.60 -3.02
N MET A 15 20.32 -5.94 -2.96
CA MET A 15 20.62 -4.95 -1.92
C MET A 15 19.71 -3.72 -2.05
N THR A 16 19.51 -3.20 -3.26
CA THR A 16 18.61 -2.07 -3.50
C THR A 16 17.15 -2.43 -3.20
N GLU A 17 16.70 -3.64 -3.56
CA GLU A 17 15.38 -4.16 -3.23
C GLU A 17 15.18 -4.28 -1.71
N GLY A 18 16.17 -4.79 -0.98
CA GLY A 18 16.15 -4.92 0.47
C GLY A 18 16.07 -3.59 1.21
N PHE A 19 16.97 -2.64 0.88
CA PHE A 19 16.96 -1.30 1.47
C PHE A 19 15.68 -0.52 1.15
N SER A 20 15.23 -0.59 -0.10
CA SER A 20 13.99 0.07 -0.53
C SER A 20 12.77 -0.49 0.21
N ALA A 21 12.68 -1.82 0.38
CA ALA A 21 11.57 -2.45 1.10
C ALA A 21 11.53 -2.07 2.59
N ILE A 22 12.69 -2.05 3.27
CA ILE A 22 12.77 -1.61 4.68
C ILE A 22 12.42 -0.13 4.80
N PHE A 23 12.97 0.71 3.91
CA PHE A 23 12.65 2.14 3.89
C PHE A 23 11.15 2.38 3.70
N ALA A 24 10.53 1.71 2.72
CA ALA A 24 9.10 1.79 2.47
C ALA A 24 8.28 1.37 3.71
N ALA A 25 8.71 0.32 4.42
CA ALA A 25 8.04 -0.11 5.64
C ALA A 25 8.12 0.92 6.77
N VAL A 26 9.27 1.58 6.98
CA VAL A 26 9.41 2.65 7.96
C VAL A 26 8.47 3.82 7.64
N VAL A 27 8.40 4.21 6.37
CA VAL A 27 7.47 5.26 5.90
C VAL A 27 6.02 4.85 6.16
N LEU A 28 5.63 3.61 5.83
CA LEU A 28 4.28 3.10 6.04
C LEU A 28 3.91 3.05 7.54
N LEU A 29 4.82 2.59 8.41
CA LEU A 29 4.59 2.62 9.85
C LEU A 29 4.44 4.05 10.37
N GLY A 30 5.28 4.99 9.91
CA GLY A 30 5.16 6.40 10.26
C GLY A 30 3.78 6.97 9.91
N VAL A 31 3.30 6.69 8.70
CA VAL A 31 1.95 7.11 8.25
C VAL A 31 0.85 6.40 9.04
N GLY A 32 0.98 5.09 9.27
CA GLY A 32 0.01 4.29 10.03
C GLY A 32 -0.14 4.75 11.47
N MET A 33 0.97 5.01 12.16
CA MET A 33 0.99 5.58 13.51
C MET A 33 0.38 6.98 13.54
N TRP A 34 0.72 7.83 12.57
CA TRP A 34 0.14 9.17 12.46
C TRP A 34 -1.39 9.14 12.26
N MET A 35 -1.88 8.23 11.41
CA MET A 35 -3.31 8.01 11.19
C MET A 35 -4.03 7.52 12.45
N HIS A 36 -3.41 6.60 13.20
CA HIS A 36 -3.96 6.07 14.44
C HIS A 36 -4.11 7.15 15.52
N GLN A 37 -3.05 7.96 15.73
CA GLN A 37 -3.01 9.03 16.73
C GLN A 37 -4.03 10.14 16.44
N LYS A 38 -4.27 10.45 15.16
CA LYS A 38 -5.18 11.53 14.73
C LYS A 38 -6.65 11.13 14.71
N SER A 39 -6.97 9.83 14.73
CA SER A 39 -8.35 9.31 14.79
C SER A 39 -9.08 9.61 16.12
N LEU A 40 -8.31 9.92 17.18
CA LEU A 40 -8.83 10.26 18.51
C LEU A 40 -9.12 11.76 18.70
N ALA A 41 -8.56 12.63 17.85
CA ALA A 41 -8.73 14.07 17.95
C ALA A 41 -9.89 14.55 17.07
N GLY A 42 -11.09 14.73 17.65
CA GLY A 42 -12.29 15.26 16.96
C GLY A 42 -12.09 16.59 16.19
N ARG A 43 -10.95 17.27 16.38
CA ARG A 43 -10.51 18.46 15.64
C ARG A 43 -10.23 18.21 14.15
N TRP A 44 -9.83 17.01 13.74
CA TRP A 44 -9.60 16.69 12.32
C TRP A 44 -10.90 16.67 11.52
N GLN A 45 -12.00 16.21 12.11
CA GLN A 45 -13.31 16.14 11.46
C GLN A 45 -13.85 17.55 11.16
N ALA A 46 -13.67 18.49 12.09
CA ALA A 46 -13.98 19.91 11.88
C ALA A 46 -13.07 20.53 10.80
N TYR A 47 -11.76 20.23 10.84
CA TYR A 47 -10.80 20.72 9.84
C TYR A 47 -11.12 20.21 8.42
N VAL A 48 -11.42 18.92 8.27
CA VAL A 48 -11.79 18.33 6.98
C VAL A 48 -13.13 18.87 6.52
N LYS A 49 -14.13 19.00 7.39
CA LYS A 49 -15.44 19.56 7.03
C LYS A 49 -15.33 21.04 6.61
N GLN A 50 -14.50 21.82 7.30
CA GLN A 50 -14.25 23.22 6.99
C GLN A 50 -13.38 23.39 5.73
N LYS A 51 -12.40 22.51 5.51
CA LYS A 51 -11.63 22.43 4.25
C LYS A 51 -12.50 21.96 3.09
N LEU A 52 -13.40 20.98 3.26
CA LEU A 52 -14.36 20.58 2.23
C LEU A 52 -15.36 21.69 1.93
N SER A 53 -15.91 22.35 2.95
CA SER A 53 -16.88 23.44 2.76
C SER A 53 -16.24 24.70 2.15
N SER A 54 -14.99 25.01 2.50
CA SER A 54 -14.21 26.09 1.86
C SER A 54 -13.56 25.67 0.53
N ALA A 55 -13.39 24.37 0.29
CA ALA A 55 -12.88 23.82 -0.97
C ALA A 55 -13.90 23.86 -2.10
N LEU A 56 -15.15 24.22 -1.80
CA LEU A 56 -16.15 24.59 -2.80
C LEU A 56 -15.76 25.86 -3.59
N ASN A 57 -14.67 26.56 -3.22
CA ASN A 57 -14.02 27.52 -4.13
C ASN A 57 -13.36 26.78 -5.31
N LYS A 58 -13.62 27.25 -6.55
CA LYS A 58 -13.12 26.68 -7.84
C LYS A 58 -11.66 26.17 -7.79
N ARG A 59 -10.77 26.88 -7.09
CA ARG A 59 -9.33 26.56 -7.02
C ARG A 59 -9.01 25.30 -6.20
N SER A 60 -9.75 25.04 -5.13
CA SER A 60 -9.53 23.85 -4.30
C SER A 60 -10.23 22.62 -4.85
N ALA A 61 -11.36 22.79 -5.55
CA ALA A 61 -12.02 21.71 -6.27
C ALA A 61 -11.11 21.11 -7.36
N ILE A 62 -10.38 21.96 -8.11
CA ILE A 62 -9.39 21.51 -9.09
C ILE A 62 -8.25 20.74 -8.40
N MET A 63 -7.74 21.22 -7.27
CA MET A 63 -6.68 20.53 -6.54
C MET A 63 -7.11 19.16 -6.02
N LEU A 64 -8.33 19.05 -5.47
CA LEU A 64 -8.91 17.78 -5.04
C LEU A 64 -9.17 16.83 -6.22
N PHE A 65 -9.63 17.37 -7.35
CA PHE A 65 -9.81 16.59 -8.57
C PHE A 65 -8.48 16.01 -9.07
N VAL A 66 -7.46 16.85 -9.24
CA VAL A 66 -6.13 16.40 -9.69
C VAL A 66 -5.52 15.41 -8.72
N LEU A 67 -5.59 15.67 -7.41
CA LEU A 67 -5.09 14.75 -6.39
C LEU A 67 -5.78 13.38 -6.45
N SER A 68 -7.11 13.38 -6.54
CA SER A 68 -7.89 12.14 -6.63
C SER A 68 -7.59 11.40 -7.94
N PHE A 69 -7.52 12.14 -9.06
CA PHE A 69 -7.21 11.59 -10.37
C PHE A 69 -5.82 10.94 -10.41
N VAL A 70 -4.78 11.64 -9.96
CA VAL A 70 -3.39 11.14 -9.92
C VAL A 70 -3.29 9.91 -9.01
N THR A 71 -3.95 9.94 -7.86
CA THR A 71 -3.93 8.82 -6.90
C THR A 71 -4.60 7.57 -7.49
N VAL A 72 -5.80 7.71 -8.08
CA VAL A 72 -6.52 6.59 -8.69
C VAL A 72 -5.77 6.06 -9.92
N TYR A 73 -5.29 6.96 -10.79
CA TYR A 73 -4.53 6.57 -11.99
C TYR A 73 -3.28 5.75 -11.61
N ARG A 74 -2.52 6.20 -10.61
CA ARG A 74 -1.32 5.48 -10.14
C ARG A 74 -1.66 4.08 -9.64
N GLU A 75 -2.68 3.95 -8.79
CA GLU A 75 -3.07 2.66 -8.22
C GLU A 75 -3.54 1.67 -9.29
N VAL A 76 -4.33 2.15 -10.26
CA VAL A 76 -4.78 1.35 -11.41
C VAL A 76 -3.58 0.92 -12.27
N PHE A 77 -2.63 1.81 -12.50
CA PHE A 77 -1.42 1.51 -13.25
C PHE A 77 -0.55 0.44 -12.58
N GLU A 78 -0.26 0.58 -11.28
CA GLU A 78 0.46 -0.44 -10.49
C GLU A 78 -0.29 -1.78 -10.51
N THR A 79 -1.62 -1.76 -10.36
CA THR A 79 -2.44 -2.99 -10.40
C THR A 79 -2.35 -3.68 -11.75
N VAL A 80 -2.50 -2.96 -12.87
CA VAL A 80 -2.40 -3.54 -14.22
C VAL A 80 -1.01 -4.13 -14.46
N LEU A 81 0.06 -3.43 -14.07
CA LEU A 81 1.43 -3.96 -14.18
C LEU A 81 1.65 -5.20 -13.31
N PHE A 82 1.10 -5.24 -12.11
CA PHE A 82 1.18 -6.41 -11.23
C PHE A 82 0.46 -7.62 -11.84
N TYR A 83 -0.75 -7.41 -12.38
CA TYR A 83 -1.50 -8.46 -13.07
C TYR A 83 -0.79 -8.94 -14.34
N ALA A 84 -0.20 -8.03 -15.11
CA ALA A 84 0.60 -8.38 -16.28
C ALA A 84 1.83 -9.21 -15.91
N ALA A 85 2.51 -8.87 -14.80
CA ALA A 85 3.66 -9.63 -14.30
C ALA A 85 3.28 -11.00 -13.72
N LEU A 86 2.08 -11.13 -13.16
CA LEU A 86 1.56 -12.38 -12.57
C LEU A 86 0.93 -13.30 -13.62
N TRP A 87 0.70 -12.81 -14.84
CA TRP A 87 0.14 -13.59 -15.92
C TRP A 87 1.14 -14.66 -16.41
N SER A 88 0.74 -15.92 -16.31
CA SER A 88 1.53 -17.09 -16.69
C SER A 88 0.63 -18.12 -17.39
N GLU A 89 1.21 -18.89 -18.32
CA GLU A 89 0.51 -19.99 -18.98
C GLU A 89 -0.04 -20.99 -17.94
N GLY A 90 -1.35 -21.19 -17.96
CA GLY A 90 -2.07 -22.11 -17.04
C GLY A 90 -2.73 -21.46 -15.82
N ASN A 91 -2.39 -20.21 -15.47
CA ASN A 91 -2.94 -19.54 -14.27
C ASN A 91 -4.03 -18.47 -14.56
N GLY A 92 -4.31 -18.17 -15.83
CA GLY A 92 -5.20 -17.06 -16.22
C GLY A 92 -6.60 -17.11 -15.59
N ILE A 93 -7.20 -18.31 -15.46
CA ILE A 93 -8.53 -18.46 -14.85
C ILE A 93 -8.51 -18.12 -13.35
N TYR A 94 -7.52 -18.61 -12.60
CA TYR A 94 -7.40 -18.32 -11.17
C TYR A 94 -7.08 -16.84 -10.92
N LEU A 95 -6.26 -16.25 -11.79
CA LEU A 95 -5.94 -14.82 -11.75
C LEU A 95 -7.18 -13.94 -11.95
N LEU A 96 -8.02 -14.28 -12.94
CA LEU A 96 -9.28 -13.58 -13.20
C LEU A 96 -10.30 -13.81 -12.08
N ALA A 97 -10.36 -15.01 -11.49
CA ALA A 97 -11.20 -15.28 -10.33
C ALA A 97 -10.77 -14.45 -9.11
N GLY A 98 -9.45 -14.34 -8.88
CA GLY A 98 -8.87 -13.46 -7.87
C GLY A 98 -9.28 -12.00 -8.07
N LEU A 99 -9.13 -11.49 -9.31
CA LEU A 99 -9.56 -10.14 -9.67
C LEU A 99 -11.04 -9.91 -9.42
N GLY A 100 -11.90 -10.81 -9.88
CA GLY A 100 -13.35 -10.73 -9.69
C GLY A 100 -13.74 -10.72 -8.21
N SER A 101 -13.12 -11.58 -7.40
CA SER A 101 -13.35 -11.63 -5.96
C SER A 101 -12.90 -10.34 -5.25
N GLY A 102 -11.75 -9.78 -5.64
CA GLY A 102 -11.24 -8.52 -5.11
C GLY A 102 -12.17 -7.35 -5.42
N ILE A 103 -12.65 -7.26 -6.67
CA ILE A 103 -13.62 -6.24 -7.08
C ILE A 103 -14.91 -6.37 -6.26
N ALA A 104 -15.42 -7.58 -6.06
CA ALA A 104 -16.63 -7.82 -5.27
C ALA A 104 -16.47 -7.37 -3.82
N ILE A 105 -15.35 -7.71 -3.17
CA ILE A 105 -15.05 -7.28 -1.80
C ILE A 105 -14.94 -5.76 -1.71
N LEU A 106 -14.22 -5.12 -2.63
CA LEU A 106 -14.07 -3.67 -2.66
C LEU A 106 -15.40 -2.96 -2.91
N ALA A 107 -16.27 -3.50 -3.77
CA ALA A 107 -17.61 -2.96 -4.00
C ALA A 107 -18.47 -3.02 -2.74
N ILE A 108 -18.43 -4.13 -2.00
CA ILE A 108 -19.13 -4.26 -0.71
C ILE A 108 -18.61 -3.21 0.28
N ILE A 109 -17.29 -3.08 0.43
CA ILE A 109 -16.68 -2.07 1.31
C ILE A 109 -17.11 -0.66 0.88
N ALA A 110 -17.07 -0.33 -0.40
CA ALA A 110 -17.49 0.96 -0.93
C ALA A 110 -18.96 1.24 -0.61
N VAL A 111 -19.86 0.27 -0.81
CA VAL A 111 -21.29 0.41 -0.47
C VAL A 111 -21.49 0.63 1.03
N VAL A 112 -20.78 -0.11 1.88
CA VAL A 112 -20.83 0.06 3.34
C VAL A 112 -20.37 1.47 3.75
N LEU A 113 -19.28 1.97 3.16
CA LEU A 113 -18.76 3.31 3.41
C LEU A 113 -19.72 4.40 2.92
N LEU A 114 -20.28 4.26 1.72
CA LEU A 114 -21.23 5.21 1.14
C LEU A 114 -22.55 5.24 1.93
N ARG A 115 -23.10 4.09 2.33
CA ARG A 115 -24.29 4.03 3.20
C ARG A 115 -24.04 4.58 4.59
N SER A 116 -22.84 4.36 5.15
CA SER A 116 -22.46 4.89 6.46
C SER A 116 -22.07 6.37 6.45
N SER A 117 -22.07 7.04 5.28
CA SER A 117 -21.63 8.43 5.15
C SER A 117 -22.46 9.44 5.96
N ALA A 118 -23.71 9.10 6.32
CA ALA A 118 -24.53 9.93 7.23
C ALA A 118 -24.01 9.95 8.68
N ARG A 119 -23.17 8.99 9.09
CA ARG A 119 -22.56 8.91 10.43
C ARG A 119 -21.13 8.36 10.39
N LEU A 120 -20.31 8.79 9.42
CA LEU A 120 -18.92 8.33 9.24
C LEU A 120 -18.19 8.22 10.60
N PRO A 121 -18.03 7.00 11.17
CA PRO A 121 -17.26 6.82 12.37
C PRO A 121 -15.80 6.80 11.92
N PHE A 122 -15.25 7.99 11.67
CA PHE A 122 -13.86 8.18 11.19
C PHE A 122 -12.88 7.35 12.02
N ARG A 123 -13.13 7.20 13.32
CA ARG A 123 -12.37 6.34 14.22
C ARG A 123 -12.27 4.88 13.75
N GLN A 124 -13.35 4.27 13.27
CA GLN A 124 -13.35 2.88 12.79
C GLN A 124 -12.60 2.77 11.46
N PHE A 125 -12.88 3.66 10.50
CA PHE A 125 -12.18 3.67 9.21
C PHE A 125 -10.66 3.83 9.37
N PHE A 126 -10.22 4.81 10.17
CA PHE A 126 -8.81 5.03 10.43
C PHE A 126 -8.16 3.87 11.19
N ALA A 127 -8.88 3.22 12.12
CA ALA A 127 -8.38 2.03 12.81
C ALA A 127 -8.14 0.86 11.84
N PHE A 128 -9.14 0.53 11.01
CA PHE A 128 -8.99 -0.53 9.99
C PHE A 128 -7.87 -0.20 8.99
N SER A 129 -7.80 1.04 8.51
CA SER A 129 -6.75 1.47 7.59
C SER A 129 -5.36 1.41 8.23
N SER A 130 -5.21 1.85 9.49
CA SER A 130 -3.94 1.76 10.21
C SER A 130 -3.50 0.31 10.45
N ALA A 131 -4.44 -0.60 10.74
CA ALA A 131 -4.15 -2.01 10.90
C ALA A 131 -3.68 -2.63 9.57
N LEU A 132 -4.34 -2.31 8.46
CA LEU A 132 -3.92 -2.77 7.13
C LEU A 132 -2.49 -2.28 6.79
N VAL A 133 -2.21 -1.00 7.01
CA VAL A 133 -0.86 -0.43 6.79
C VAL A 133 0.18 -1.11 7.68
N ALA A 134 -0.13 -1.40 8.94
CA ALA A 134 0.77 -2.11 9.84
C ALA A 134 1.09 -3.53 9.34
N VAL A 135 0.08 -4.28 8.87
CA VAL A 135 0.29 -5.60 8.27
C VAL A 135 1.19 -5.52 7.04
N LEU A 136 0.94 -4.57 6.14
CA LEU A 136 1.78 -4.39 4.95
C LEU A 136 3.23 -4.02 5.29
N ALA A 137 3.44 -3.18 6.31
CA ALA A 137 4.77 -2.85 6.77
C ALA A 137 5.52 -4.08 7.32
N VAL A 138 4.85 -4.94 8.08
CA VAL A 138 5.45 -6.20 8.57
C VAL A 138 5.86 -7.10 7.39
N VAL A 139 5.00 -7.23 6.37
CA VAL A 139 5.32 -8.00 5.15
C VAL A 139 6.52 -7.41 4.40
N LEU A 140 6.59 -6.09 4.27
CA LEU A 140 7.71 -5.42 3.59
C LEU A 140 9.02 -5.52 4.36
N ILE A 141 9.00 -5.42 5.69
CA ILE A 141 10.16 -5.69 6.54
C ILE A 141 10.62 -7.14 6.33
N GLY A 142 9.69 -8.11 6.35
CA GLY A 142 10.01 -9.51 6.09
C GLY A 142 10.69 -9.72 4.73
N LYS A 143 10.15 -9.12 3.67
CA LYS A 143 10.77 -9.15 2.33
C LYS A 143 12.13 -8.47 2.29
N GLY A 144 12.27 -7.33 2.97
CA GLY A 144 13.53 -6.58 3.05
C GLY A 144 14.62 -7.35 3.80
N VAL A 145 14.29 -7.94 4.95
CA VAL A 145 15.20 -8.81 5.71
C VAL A 145 15.59 -10.04 4.91
N ALA A 146 14.63 -10.69 4.23
CA ALA A 146 14.93 -11.84 3.36
C ALA A 146 15.86 -11.46 2.20
N ALA A 147 15.69 -10.29 1.59
CA ALA A 147 16.60 -9.79 0.55
C ALA A 147 18.01 -9.52 1.11
N LEU A 148 18.13 -8.95 2.32
CA LEU A 148 19.43 -8.74 2.97
C LEU A 148 20.13 -10.05 3.38
N GLN A 149 19.37 -11.10 3.70
CA GLN A 149 19.91 -12.44 3.96
C GLN A 149 20.49 -13.07 2.69
N LYS A 150 19.85 -12.89 1.52
CA LYS A 150 20.36 -13.41 0.25
C LYS A 150 21.70 -12.80 -0.18
N VAL A 151 21.91 -11.52 0.15
CA VAL A 151 23.17 -10.80 -0.12
C VAL A 151 24.22 -11.04 0.97
N GLY A 152 23.93 -11.86 2.00
CA GLY A 152 24.89 -12.27 3.02
C GLY A 152 25.15 -11.25 4.14
N PHE A 153 24.35 -10.18 4.25
CA PHE A 153 24.49 -9.17 5.31
C PHE A 153 23.91 -9.62 6.66
N LEU A 154 22.97 -10.57 6.66
CA LEU A 154 22.38 -11.17 7.86
C LEU A 154 22.55 -12.68 7.82
N HIS A 155 22.99 -13.26 8.94
CA HIS A 155 23.14 -14.71 9.08
C HIS A 155 21.80 -15.41 8.82
N ILE A 156 21.82 -16.34 7.87
CA ILE A 156 20.71 -17.25 7.61
C ILE A 156 20.69 -18.22 8.79
N THR A 157 19.64 -18.20 9.60
CA THR A 157 19.41 -19.25 10.59
C THR A 157 18.49 -20.28 9.94
N PRO A 158 19.02 -21.38 9.39
CA PRO A 158 18.17 -22.41 8.81
C PRO A 158 17.34 -23.04 9.93
N ILE A 159 16.02 -22.96 9.80
CA ILE A 159 15.12 -23.79 10.58
C ILE A 159 15.20 -25.17 9.94
N SER A 160 15.95 -26.08 10.55
CA SER A 160 15.94 -27.49 10.18
C SER A 160 14.52 -28.01 10.39
N MET A 161 13.83 -28.37 9.30
CA MET A 161 12.73 -29.33 9.37
C MET A 161 13.31 -30.73 9.57
#